data_AF-A0A1J5SXN9-F1
#
_entry.id   AF-A0A1J5SXN9-F1
#
_cell.length_a   1.000
_cell.length_b   1.000
_cell.length_c   1.000
_cell.angle_alpha   90.00
_cell.angle_beta   90.00
_cell.angle_gamma   90.00
#
_symmetry.space_group_name_H-M   'P 1'
#
loop_
_entity.id
_entity.type
_entity.pdbx_description
1 polymer ?
#
loop_
_entity_poly.entity_id
_entity_poly.type
_entity_poly.pdbx_seq_one_letter_code
_entity_poly.pdbx_strand_id
1 'polypeptide(L)' 'MGNITNREPYQQAYYPPAPTGFTRFMRTCFIWQLYRFFVINIKMLKLIAKSHH' A
#
# COMPACT_ATOMS: atom_id res chain seq x y z
N MET A 1 -42.40 -14.11 -10.39
CA MET A 1 -41.55 -13.22 -9.55
C MET A 1 -40.10 -13.61 -9.83
N GLY A 2 -39.51 -13.00 -10.85
CA GLY A 2 -38.17 -13.37 -11.34
C GLY A 2 -37.07 -12.76 -10.46
N ASN A 3 -36.01 -13.53 -10.23
CA ASN A 3 -34.85 -13.11 -9.44
C ASN A 3 -34.07 -12.00 -10.16
N ILE A 4 -34.08 -10.80 -9.59
CA ILE A 4 -33.38 -9.63 -10.11
C ILE A 4 -31.93 -9.70 -9.64
N THR A 5 -31.03 -10.25 -10.44
CA THR A 5 -29.58 -10.19 -10.17
C THR A 5 -28.98 -8.96 -10.83
N ASN A 6 -29.19 -7.80 -10.21
CA ASN A 6 -28.55 -6.56 -10.63
C ASN A 6 -27.30 -6.34 -9.76
N ARG A 7 -26.13 -6.80 -10.25
CA ARG A 7 -24.81 -6.54 -9.65
C ARG A 7 -24.06 -5.53 -10.52
N GLU A 8 -24.53 -4.29 -10.53
CA GLU A 8 -23.82 -3.19 -11.16
C GLU A 8 -22.53 -2.85 -10.37
N PRO A 9 -21.40 -2.53 -11.02
CA PRO A 9 -20.25 -1.96 -10.35
C PRO A 9 -20.60 -0.53 -9.87
N TYR A 10 -19.89 0.01 -8.87
CA TYR A 10 -20.07 1.36 -8.29
C TYR A 10 -21.16 1.57 -7.21
N GLN A 11 -21.67 0.51 -6.58
CA GLN A 11 -22.43 0.66 -5.34
C GLN A 11 -21.53 1.15 -4.18
N GLN A 12 -22.09 1.95 -3.27
CA GLN A 12 -21.41 2.51 -2.07
C GLN A 12 -20.86 1.44 -1.11
N ALA A 13 -21.21 0.17 -1.34
CA ALA A 13 -20.61 -1.02 -0.75
C ALA A 13 -19.39 -1.53 -1.54
N TYR A 14 -18.67 -0.65 -2.25
CA TYR A 14 -17.34 -0.93 -2.80
C TYR A 14 -16.41 -1.18 -1.63
N TYR A 15 -16.39 -2.43 -1.18
CA TYR A 15 -15.55 -2.90 -0.10
C TYR A 15 -14.12 -2.50 -0.47
N PRO A 16 -13.42 -1.67 0.34
CA PRO A 16 -12.02 -1.42 0.07
C PRO A 16 -11.37 -2.80 -0.01
N PRO A 17 -10.57 -3.09 -1.04
CA PRO A 17 -9.93 -4.39 -1.16
C PRO A 17 -9.21 -4.66 0.16
N ALA A 18 -9.76 -5.61 0.92
CA ALA A 18 -9.24 -5.91 2.24
C ALA A 18 -7.78 -6.28 2.03
N PRO A 19 -6.84 -5.67 2.79
CA PRO A 19 -5.42 -5.91 2.58
C PRO A 19 -5.20 -7.42 2.67
N THR A 20 -4.78 -8.00 1.55
CA THR A 20 -4.48 -9.43 1.48
C THR A 20 -3.42 -9.76 2.53
N GLY A 21 -3.39 -11.00 3.03
CA GLY A 21 -2.46 -11.41 4.10
C GLY A 21 -1.01 -11.01 3.80
N PHE A 22 -0.66 -10.96 2.52
CA PHE A 22 0.61 -10.44 2.01
C PHE A 22 0.87 -8.96 2.33
N THR A 23 -0.09 -8.07 2.09
CA THR A 23 0.00 -6.65 2.47
C THR A 23 0.13 -6.47 3.98
N ARG A 24 -0.52 -7.32 4.78
CA ARG A 24 -0.39 -7.32 6.24
C ARG A 24 1.00 -7.79 6.67
N PHE A 25 1.53 -8.86 6.08
CA PHE A 25 2.87 -9.38 6.36
C PHE A 25 3.97 -8.35 6.04
N MET A 26 3.87 -7.67 4.89
CA MET A 26 4.76 -6.56 4.55
C MET A 26 4.66 -5.40 5.54
N ARG A 27 3.53 -5.23 6.25
CA ARG A 27 3.37 -4.20 7.28
C ARG A 27 3.85 -4.65 8.67
N THR A 28 3.86 -5.95 8.99
CA THR A 28 4.25 -6.45 10.32
C THR A 28 5.71 -6.93 10.41
N CYS A 29 6.36 -7.23 9.30
CA CYS A 29 7.74 -7.71 9.32
C CYS A 29 8.71 -6.59 9.75
N PHE A 30 9.29 -6.72 10.94
CA PHE A 30 10.22 -5.74 11.51
C PHE A 30 11.50 -5.59 10.68
N ILE A 31 12.05 -6.70 10.18
CA ILE A 31 13.23 -6.70 9.30
C ILE A 31 12.94 -5.90 8.01
N TRP A 32 11.75 -6.08 7.44
CA TRP A 32 11.32 -5.35 6.24
C TRP A 32 11.04 -3.87 6.50
N GLN A 33 10.50 -3.52 7.67
CA GLN A 33 10.36 -2.13 8.10
C GLN A 33 11.72 -1.43 8.22
N LEU A 34 12.70 -2.07 8.84
CA LEU A 34 14.06 -1.52 8.97
C LEU A 34 14.71 -1.31 7.60
N TYR A 35 14.62 -2.28 6.69
CA TYR A 35 15.11 -2.10 5.32
C TYR A 35 14.51 -0.87 4.63
N ARG A 36 13.19 -0.71 4.67
CA ARG A 36 12.53 0.48 4.08
C ARG A 36 12.93 1.77 4.77
N PHE A 37 13.12 1.76 6.09
CA PHE A 37 13.61 2.91 6.84
C PHE A 37 14.99 3.35 6.32
N PHE A 38 15.96 2.44 6.21
CA PHE A 38 17.28 2.77 5.68
C PHE A 38 17.23 3.27 4.23
N VAL A 39 16.47 2.59 3.36
CA VAL A 39 16.35 2.98 1.94
C VAL A 39 15.79 4.39 1.77
N ILE A 40 14.75 4.75 2.53
CA ILE A 40 14.15 6.10 2.47
C ILE A 40 15.15 7.15 2.97
N ASN A 41 15.80 6.90 4.11
CA ASN A 41 16.78 7.83 4.67
C ASN A 41 17.97 8.06 3.71
N ILE A 42 18.50 7.00 3.10
CA ILE A 42 19.58 7.10 2.12
C ILE A 42 19.12 7.86 0.87
N LYS A 43 17.91 7.59 0.36
CA LYS A 43 17.36 8.31 -0.79
C LYS A 43 17.19 9.80 -0.52
N MET A 44 16.65 10.17 0.64
CA MET A 44 16.50 11.57 1.04
C MET A 44 17.87 12.25 1.18
N LEU A 45 18.83 11.59 1.85
CA LEU A 45 20.18 12.12 1.97
C LEU A 45 20.83 12.32 0.59
N LYS A 46 20.70 11.36 -0.32
CA LYS A 46 21.23 11.45 -1.69
C LYS A 46 20.55 12.55 -2.50
N LEU A 47 19.25 12.75 -2.33
CA LEU A 47 18.49 13.82 -2.98
C LEU A 47 18.97 15.19 -2.52
N ILE A 48 19.07 15.39 -1.20
CA ILE A 48 19.56 16.64 -0.60
C ILE A 48 21.01 16.90 -1.03
N ALA A 49 21.88 15.89 -0.96
CA ALA A 49 23.28 16.03 -1.38
C ALA A 49 23.42 16.41 -2.86
N LYS A 50 22.54 15.91 -3.74
CA LYS A 50 22.50 16.30 -5.16
C LYS A 50 21.91 17.69 -5.41
N SER A 51 21.04 18.17 -4.53
CA SER A 51 20.39 19.47 -4.68
C SER A 51 21.25 20.66 -4.21
N HIS A 52 22.32 20.39 -3.45
CA HIS A 52 23.23 21.41 -2.91
C HIS A 52 24.44 21.72 -3.83
N HIS A 53 24.44 21.20 -5.06
CA HIS A 53 25.42 21.51 -6.12
C HIS A 53 24.66 21.94 -7.38
#